data_AF-A0A7S0ZK22-F1
#
_entry.id   AF-A0A7S0ZK22-F1
#
_cell.length_a   1.000
_cell.length_b   1.000
_cell.length_c   1.000
_cell.angle_alpha   90.00
_cell.angle_beta   90.00
_cell.angle_gamma   90.00
#
_symmetry.space_group_name_H-M   'P 1'
#
loop_
_entity.id
_entity.type
_entity.pdbx_description
1 polymer ?
#
loop_
_entity_poly.entity_id
_entity_poly.type
_entity_poly.pdbx_seq_one_letter_code
_entity_poly.pdbx_strand_id
1 'polypeptide(L)'
;MDLGFIGVGGVVAKSTLSVLYGTPVASRFQSTCAVPKSSGNGLSMVTIHVNDNEPVESAIRRFKRAVMASGHIMEVRNRRYYEPPSLKKQKINASHKRRKEINKLLRGIEQ
;
A
#
# COMPACT_ATOMS: atom_id res chain seq x y z
N MET A 1 -29.70 -55.14 9.99
CA MET A 1 -28.27 -55.35 9.69
C MET A 1 -27.70 -53.97 9.45
N ASP A 2 -26.86 -53.55 10.41
CA ASP A 2 -25.84 -52.49 10.37
C ASP A 2 -26.34 -51.06 10.06
N LEU A 3 -26.62 -50.18 11.04
CA LEU A 3 -25.70 -49.53 12.02
C LEU A 3 -24.40 -49.01 11.39
N GLY A 4 -24.26 -47.69 11.33
CA GLY A 4 -23.00 -47.06 10.93
C GLY A 4 -22.98 -45.54 10.78
N PHE A 5 -23.77 -44.79 11.54
CA PHE A 5 -23.55 -43.34 11.72
C PHE A 5 -22.34 -43.16 12.66
N ILE A 6 -21.18 -42.83 12.10
CA ILE A 6 -19.96 -42.51 12.87
C ILE A 6 -19.39 -41.20 12.32
N GLY A 7 -19.37 -40.15 13.14
CA GLY A 7 -18.70 -38.91 12.77
C GLY A 7 -19.05 -37.66 13.58
N VAL A 8 -19.21 -37.78 14.91
CA VAL A 8 -19.19 -36.61 15.81
C VAL A 8 -17.75 -36.09 15.93
N GLY A 9 -17.38 -35.16 15.05
CA GLY A 9 -16.15 -34.36 15.17
C GLY A 9 -16.44 -33.08 15.95
N GLY A 10 -16.12 -33.09 17.25
CA GLY A 10 -16.32 -31.96 18.15
C GLY A 10 -15.54 -30.72 17.73
N VAL A 11 -16.24 -29.60 17.57
CA VAL A 11 -15.64 -28.27 17.57
C VAL A 11 -15.29 -27.90 19.01
N VAL A 12 -14.00 -27.86 19.30
CA VAL A 12 -13.43 -27.36 20.57
C VAL A 12 -13.95 -25.94 20.82
N ALA A 13 -14.67 -25.79 21.92
CA ALA A 13 -15.06 -24.51 22.48
C ALA A 13 -13.82 -23.62 22.67
N LYS A 14 -13.74 -22.53 21.91
CA LYS A 14 -12.86 -21.41 22.27
C LYS A 14 -13.58 -20.61 23.33
N SER A 15 -13.29 -21.02 24.57
CA SER A 15 -13.71 -20.41 25.81
C SER A 15 -13.57 -18.89 25.78
N THR A 16 -14.70 -18.26 26.04
CA THR A 16 -14.88 -16.85 26.39
C THR A 16 -14.24 -16.60 27.77
N LEU A 17 -12.93 -16.40 27.86
CA LEU A 17 -12.26 -15.94 29.10
C LEU A 17 -10.91 -15.28 28.77
N SER A 18 -10.95 -14.04 28.28
CA SER A 18 -9.81 -13.11 28.36
C SER A 18 -10.31 -11.66 28.37
N VAL A 19 -11.05 -11.32 29.42
CA VAL A 19 -10.99 -9.98 30.00
C VAL A 19 -9.84 -10.04 31.03
N LEU A 20 -9.09 -8.94 31.21
CA LEU A 20 -8.09 -8.69 32.29
C LEU A 20 -6.59 -8.72 31.94
N TYR A 21 -6.18 -8.41 30.71
CA TYR A 21 -4.96 -7.61 30.52
C TYR A 21 -5.22 -6.71 29.33
N GLY A 22 -5.29 -5.39 29.58
CA GLY A 22 -5.61 -4.40 28.57
C GLY A 22 -4.73 -4.61 27.34
N THR A 23 -5.35 -4.86 26.19
CA THR A 23 -4.67 -4.65 24.91
C THR A 23 -4.28 -3.18 24.91
N PRO A 24 -2.98 -2.83 24.95
CA PRO A 24 -2.60 -1.44 24.82
C PRO A 24 -3.16 -0.97 23.48
N VAL A 25 -4.02 0.05 23.56
CA VAL A 25 -4.42 0.87 22.43
C VAL A 25 -3.17 1.09 21.62
N ALA A 26 -3.14 0.54 20.40
CA ALA A 26 -2.07 0.85 19.47
C ALA A 26 -2.19 2.35 19.22
N SER A 27 -1.45 3.14 19.99
CA SER A 27 -1.08 4.50 19.68
C SER A 27 -0.21 4.38 18.44
N ARG A 28 -0.89 4.18 17.32
CA ARG A 28 -0.38 4.41 15.99
C ARG A 28 -0.11 5.91 16.00
N PHE A 29 1.05 6.30 16.51
CA PHE A 29 1.62 7.61 16.30
C PHE A 29 1.85 7.67 14.80
N GLN A 30 0.79 8.07 14.11
CA GLN A 30 0.80 8.34 12.70
C GLN A 30 1.64 9.59 12.55
N SER A 31 2.97 9.43 12.59
CA SER A 31 3.88 10.30 11.86
C SER A 31 3.72 9.98 10.37
N THR A 32 2.49 10.06 9.90
CA THR A 32 2.17 10.27 8.51
C THR A 32 2.43 11.75 8.29
N CYS A 33 3.71 12.10 8.17
CA CYS A 33 4.03 13.19 7.26
C CYS A 33 3.42 12.75 5.93
N ALA A 34 2.20 13.22 5.67
CA ALA A 34 1.44 12.99 4.48
C ALA A 34 2.27 13.61 3.35
N VAL A 35 3.07 12.78 2.69
CA VAL A 35 3.84 13.24 1.55
C VAL A 35 2.80 13.47 0.45
N PRO A 36 2.58 14.72 0.01
CA PRO A 36 1.64 14.98 -1.07
C PRO A 36 2.10 14.14 -2.26
N LYS A 37 1.23 13.26 -2.76
CA LYS A 37 1.47 12.58 -4.03
C LYS A 37 1.61 13.68 -5.08
N SER A 38 2.83 13.89 -5.60
CA SER A 38 3.07 14.87 -6.64
C SER A 38 2.23 14.47 -7.85
N SER A 39 1.11 15.18 -8.04
CA SER A 39 0.18 15.04 -9.15
C SER A 39 0.77 15.66 -10.42
N GLY A 40 1.94 15.17 -10.85
CA GLY A 40 2.62 15.63 -12.05
C GLY A 40 3.28 14.44 -12.73
N ASN A 41 2.88 14.16 -13.97
CA ASN A 41 3.38 13.06 -14.79
C ASN A 41 4.81 13.32 -15.32
N GLY A 42 5.76 13.64 -14.44
CA GLY A 42 7.16 13.90 -14.80
C GLY A 42 8.08 13.93 -13.58
N LEU A 43 9.31 13.45 -13.77
CA LEU A 43 10.36 13.54 -12.75
C LEU A 43 10.71 15.02 -12.51
N SER A 44 10.34 15.57 -11.36
CA SER A 44 10.76 16.90 -10.93
C SER A 44 12.02 16.81 -10.06
N MET A 45 12.99 17.70 -10.30
CA MET A 45 14.22 17.79 -9.50
C MET A 45 13.88 17.93 -8.01
N VAL A 46 14.53 17.09 -7.19
CA VAL A 46 14.27 17.03 -5.74
C VAL A 46 15.23 17.96 -5.02
N THR A 47 14.69 19.04 -4.45
CA THR A 47 15.44 19.98 -3.62
C THR A 47 14.90 19.95 -2.19
N ILE A 48 15.81 19.90 -1.21
CA ILE A 48 15.46 19.96 0.22
C ILE A 48 16.36 20.99 0.87
N HIS A 49 15.72 21.98 1.49
CA HIS A 49 16.41 22.95 2.34
C HIS A 49 16.44 22.40 3.76
N VAL A 50 17.63 22.38 4.34
CA VAL A 50 17.88 21.93 5.71
C VAL A 50 18.10 23.17 6.57
N ASN A 51 17.48 23.20 7.76
CA ASN A 51 17.69 24.28 8.72
C ASN A 51 18.77 23.86 9.73
N ASP A 52 19.50 24.84 10.26
CA ASP A 52 20.67 24.59 11.12
C ASP A 52 20.35 23.88 12.45
N ASN A 53 19.10 23.94 12.90
CA ASN A 53 18.63 23.33 14.15
C ASN A 53 17.98 21.94 13.97
N GLU A 54 18.11 21.31 12.80
CA GLU A 54 17.52 20.00 12.55
C GLU A 54 18.53 18.86 12.72
N PRO A 55 18.16 17.72 13.35
CA PRO A 55 19.02 16.54 13.35
C PRO A 55 19.22 16.03 11.91
N VAL A 56 20.48 15.76 11.55
CA VAL A 56 20.91 15.32 10.21
C VAL A 56 20.09 14.14 9.69
N GLU A 57 19.75 13.18 10.56
CA GLU A 57 18.96 12.00 10.18
C GLU A 57 17.54 12.36 9.71
N SER A 58 16.94 13.42 10.26
CA SER A 58 15.62 13.91 9.82
C SER A 58 15.68 14.49 8.41
N ALA A 59 16.75 15.23 8.08
CA ALA A 59 16.97 15.76 6.73
C ALA A 59 17.16 14.62 5.71
N ILE A 60 17.98 13.61 6.04
CA ILE A 60 18.19 12.42 5.21
C ILE A 60 16.88 11.67 4.99
N ARG A 61 16.04 11.53 6.03
CA ARG A 61 14.76 10.84 5.94
C ARG A 61 13.79 11.56 5.00
N ARG A 62 13.74 12.90 5.04
CA ARG A 62 12.92 13.71 4.12
C ARG A 62 13.44 13.59 2.69
N PHE A 63 14.76 13.55 2.49
CA PHE A 63 15.38 13.31 1.19
C PHE A 63 15.00 11.98 0.57
N LYS A 64 15.16 10.89 1.31
CA LYS A 64 14.77 9.55 0.83
C LYS A 64 13.29 9.51 0.44
N ARG A 65 12.41 10.13 1.23
CA ARG A 65 10.98 10.24 0.92
C ARG A 65 10.71 11.06 -0.35
N ALA A 66 11.35 12.20 -0.52
CA ALA A 66 11.15 13.06 -1.69
C ALA A 66 11.67 12.41 -3.00
N VAL A 67 12.79 11.72 -2.95
CA VAL A 67 13.32 10.92 -4.08
C VAL A 67 12.39 9.77 -4.45
N MET A 68 11.81 9.09 -3.44
CA MET A 68 10.82 8.05 -3.69
C MET A 68 9.51 8.60 -4.26
N ALA A 69 9.04 9.74 -3.74
CA ALA A 69 7.79 10.36 -4.16
C ALA A 69 7.85 10.92 -5.59
N SER A 70 8.98 11.53 -5.98
CA SER A 70 9.21 12.04 -7.34
C SER A 70 9.31 10.94 -8.41
N GLY A 71 9.48 9.68 -8.02
CA GLY A 71 9.45 8.54 -8.95
C GLY A 71 10.76 8.26 -9.69
N HIS A 72 11.87 8.93 -9.33
CA HIS A 72 13.18 8.74 -9.98
C HIS A 72 13.63 7.28 -10.03
N ILE A 73 13.47 6.57 -8.92
CA ILE A 73 13.87 5.15 -8.83
C ILE A 73 12.98 4.26 -9.71
N MET A 74 11.69 4.59 -9.84
CA MET A 74 10.77 3.86 -10.70
C MET A 74 11.15 4.06 -12.17
N GLU A 75 11.47 5.29 -12.56
CA GLU A 75 11.87 5.59 -13.93
C GLU A 75 13.16 4.88 -14.32
N VAL A 76 14.17 4.88 -13.44
CA VAL A 76 15.41 4.13 -13.67
C VAL A 76 15.10 2.65 -13.87
N ARG A 77 14.21 2.04 -13.07
CA ARG A 77 13.82 0.63 -13.25
C ARG A 77 13.14 0.39 -14.59
N ASN A 78 12.24 1.27 -15.00
CA ASN A 78 11.51 1.15 -16.27
C ASN A 78 12.38 1.37 -17.50
N ARG A 79 13.46 2.15 -17.38
CA ARG A 79 14.43 2.44 -18.46
C ARG A 79 15.51 1.39 -18.63
N ARG A 80 15.69 0.45 -17.69
CA ARG A 80 16.74 -0.60 -17.77
C ARG A 80 16.65 -1.44 -19.04
N TYR A 81 15.45 -1.66 -19.56
CA TYR A 81 15.21 -2.41 -20.77
C TYR A 81 14.33 -1.59 -21.71
N TYR A 82 14.64 -1.63 -23.00
CA TYR A 82 13.76 -1.02 -23.98
C TYR A 82 12.45 -1.81 -24.04
N GLU A 83 11.35 -1.17 -23.69
CA GLU A 83 10.02 -1.71 -23.88
C GLU A 83 9.36 -1.06 -25.11
N PRO A 84 8.97 -1.85 -26.11
CA PRO A 84 8.22 -1.37 -27.27
C PRO A 84 7.01 -0.52 -26.88
N PRO A 85 6.70 0.56 -27.63
CA PRO A 85 5.61 1.46 -27.30
C PRO A 85 4.23 0.77 -27.30
N SER A 86 4.07 -0.30 -28.07
CA SER A 86 2.86 -1.14 -28.07
C SER A 86 2.60 -1.79 -26.71
N LEU A 87 3.62 -2.39 -26.10
CA LEU A 87 3.53 -3.05 -24.80
C LEU A 87 3.26 -2.04 -23.67
N LYS A 88 3.88 -0.86 -23.73
CA LYS A 88 3.60 0.24 -22.77
C LYS A 88 2.13 0.66 -22.80
N LYS A 89 1.56 0.87 -24.00
CA LYS A 89 0.13 1.20 -24.17
C LYS A 89 -0.77 0.07 -23.67
N GLN A 90 -0.41 -1.19 -23.95
CA GLN A 90 -1.17 -2.35 -23.49
C GLN A 90 -1.23 -2.44 -21.96
N LYS A 91 -0.09 -2.24 -21.28
CA LYS A 91 -0.01 -2.24 -19.80
C LYS A 91 -0.87 -1.15 -19.16
N ILE A 92 -0.81 0.07 -19.71
CA ILE A 92 -1.62 1.21 -19.25
C ILE A 92 -3.11 0.91 -19.43
N ASN A 93 -3.52 0.45 -20.61
CA ASN A 93 -4.92 0.11 -20.91
C ASN A 93 -5.46 -1.01 -20.01
N ALA A 94 -4.66 -2.04 -19.75
CA ALA A 94 -5.02 -3.13 -18.83
C ALA A 94 -5.18 -2.64 -17.38
N SER A 95 -4.38 -1.67 -16.94
CA SER A 95 -4.56 -1.02 -15.64
C SER A 95 -5.86 -0.20 -15.57
N HIS A 96 -6.15 0.59 -16.61
CA HIS A 96 -7.39 1.37 -16.68
C HIS A 96 -8.65 0.49 -16.70
N LYS A 97 -8.64 -0.63 -17.44
CA LYS A 97 -9.76 -1.58 -17.49
C LYS A 97 -10.04 -2.17 -16.09
N ARG A 98 -9.00 -2.70 -15.43
CA ARG A 98 -9.12 -3.22 -14.05
C ARG A 98 -9.65 -2.19 -13.07
N ARG A 99 -9.19 -0.94 -13.15
CA ARG A 99 -9.70 0.14 -12.27
C ARG A 99 -11.18 0.45 -12.55
N LYS A 100 -11.60 0.46 -13.82
CA LYS A 100 -13.01 0.66 -14.19
C LYS A 100 -13.89 -0.48 -13.68
N GLU A 101 -13.44 -1.73 -13.79
CA GLU A 101 -14.12 -2.93 -13.29
C GLU A 101 -14.32 -2.85 -11.78
N ILE A 102 -13.25 -2.57 -11.02
CA ILE A 102 -13.33 -2.40 -9.56
C ILE A 102 -14.31 -1.27 -9.19
N ASN A 103 -14.25 -0.12 -9.85
CA ASN A 103 -15.17 1.00 -9.59
C ASN A 103 -16.63 0.69 -9.99
N LYS A 104 -16.85 -0.22 -10.93
CA LYS A 104 -18.20 -0.68 -11.28
C LYS A 104 -18.76 -1.58 -10.18
N LEU A 105 -17.94 -2.50 -9.68
CA LEU A 105 -18.30 -3.40 -8.58
C LEU A 105 -18.60 -2.63 -7.30
N LEU A 106 -17.75 -1.65 -6.94
CA LEU A 106 -17.97 -0.81 -5.76
C LEU A 106 -19.28 -0.02 -5.82
N ARG A 107 -19.63 0.52 -7.00
CA ARG A 107 -20.89 1.25 -7.18
C ARG A 107 -22.14 0.35 -7.16
N GLY A 108 -21.99 -0.95 -7.43
CA GLY A 108 -23.08 -1.91 -7.37
C GLY A 108 -23.37 -2.46 -5.97
N ILE A 109 -22.51 -2.17 -4.99
CA ILE A 109 -22.69 -2.60 -3.59
C ILE A 109 -23.53 -1.58 -2.79
N GLU A 110 -23.62 -0.34 -3.26
CA GLU A 110 -24.39 0.74 -2.62
C GLU A 110 -25.86 0.83 -3.09
N GLN A 111 -26.33 -0.10 -3.93
CA GLN A 111 -27.73 -0.19 -4.38
C GLN A 111 -28.44 -1.42 -3.81
#